data_AF-A0A0Q4BFX4-F1
#
_entry.id   AF-A0A0Q4BFX4-F1
#
_cell.length_a   1.000
_cell.length_b   1.000
_cell.length_c   1.000
_cell.angle_alpha   90.00
_cell.angle_beta   90.00
_cell.angle_gamma   90.00
#
_symmetry.space_group_name_H-M   'P 1'
#
loop_
_entity.id
_entity.type
_entity.pdbx_description
1 polymer ?
#
loop_
_entity_poly.entity_id
_entity_poly.type
_entity_poly.pdbx_seq_one_letter_code
_entity_poly.pdbx_strand_id
1 'polypeptide(L)'
;MKDYRMWVEVAERKRKCHRCNGDICKGVMFVRSGNHDSPRRARSICATCFEEVMDGLSHDFENLRPSTQLAQPALVGPRCFACGLEPERCRCGHEAYR
;
A
#
# COMPACT_ATOMS: atom_id res chain seq x y z
N MET A 1 13.43 -7.22 -17.26
CA MET A 1 12.15 -7.03 -16.56
C MET A 1 11.73 -5.57 -16.79
N LYS A 2 10.49 -5.29 -17.19
CA LYS A 2 10.08 -3.88 -17.45
C LYS A 2 9.84 -3.20 -16.10
N ASP A 3 10.59 -2.13 -15.79
CA ASP A 3 10.39 -1.34 -14.57
C ASP A 3 9.10 -0.51 -14.73
N TYR A 4 8.06 -0.95 -14.05
CA TYR A 4 6.73 -0.34 -14.14
C TYR A 4 6.50 0.55 -12.94
N ARG A 5 6.09 1.80 -13.17
CA ARG A 5 5.81 2.76 -12.11
C ARG A 5 4.43 3.36 -12.21
N MET A 6 4.00 3.85 -11.05
CA MET A 6 2.75 4.56 -10.87
C MET A 6 3.03 5.92 -10.25
N TRP A 7 2.31 6.93 -10.72
CA TRP A 7 2.37 8.30 -10.22
C TRP A 7 0.96 8.75 -9.88
N VAL A 8 0.77 9.34 -8.71
CA VAL A 8 -0.48 10.00 -8.31
C VAL A 8 -0.31 11.49 -8.51
N GLU A 9 -1.18 12.09 -9.30
CA GLU A 9 -1.03 13.47 -9.74
C GLU A 9 -2.38 14.20 -9.77
N VAL A 10 -2.34 15.53 -9.74
CA VAL A 10 -3.50 16.39 -9.96
C VAL A 10 -3.50 16.89 -11.40
N ALA A 11 -4.64 16.81 -12.09
CA ALA A 11 -4.72 17.19 -13.50
C ALA A 11 -4.63 18.72 -13.69
N GLU A 12 -3.55 19.20 -14.27
CA GLU A 12 -3.39 20.63 -14.65
C GLU A 12 -4.31 21.07 -15.81
N ARG A 13 -4.72 20.11 -16.65
CA ARG A 13 -5.61 20.27 -17.80
C ARG A 13 -6.50 19.04 -17.98
N LYS A 14 -7.58 19.17 -18.76
CA LYS A 14 -8.48 18.05 -19.07
C LYS A 14 -7.70 16.88 -19.70
N ARG A 15 -7.95 15.66 -19.23
CA ARG A 15 -7.38 14.40 -19.73
C ARG A 15 -8.48 13.38 -19.97
N LYS A 16 -8.13 12.28 -20.63
CA LYS A 16 -9.01 11.12 -20.85
C LYS A 16 -8.48 9.94 -20.04
N CYS A 17 -9.37 9.26 -19.32
CA CYS A 17 -9.07 7.99 -18.71
C CYS A 17 -8.85 6.95 -19.82
N HIS A 18 -7.75 6.22 -19.76
CA HIS A 18 -7.41 5.20 -20.74
C HIS A 18 -8.34 3.98 -20.66
N ARG A 19 -8.94 3.70 -19.50
CA ARG A 19 -9.79 2.52 -19.27
C ARG A 19 -11.24 2.74 -19.71
N CYS A 20 -11.89 3.77 -19.18
CA CYS A 20 -13.31 4.06 -19.46
C CYS A 20 -13.54 5.14 -20.53
N ASN A 21 -12.49 5.76 -21.07
CA ASN A 21 -12.56 6.91 -21.97
C ASN A 21 -13.30 8.15 -21.38
N GLY A 22 -13.57 8.13 -20.07
CA GLY A 22 -14.17 9.22 -19.33
C GLY A 22 -13.25 10.43 -19.20
N ASP A 23 -13.85 11.57 -18.91
CA ASP A 23 -13.12 12.82 -18.71
C ASP A 23 -12.52 12.92 -17.30
N ILE A 24 -11.25 13.32 -17.25
CA ILE A 24 -10.56 13.71 -16.01
C ILE A 24 -10.41 15.22 -16.07
N CYS A 25 -11.23 15.93 -15.28
CA CYS A 25 -11.27 17.38 -15.26
C CYS A 25 -10.02 17.99 -14.60
N LYS A 26 -9.77 19.27 -14.88
CA LYS A 26 -8.71 20.03 -14.21
C LYS A 26 -8.96 20.05 -12.69
N GLY A 27 -7.90 19.89 -11.90
CA GLY A 27 -7.96 19.85 -10.44
C GLY A 27 -8.34 18.48 -9.86
N VAL A 28 -8.66 17.49 -10.71
CA VAL A 28 -9.01 16.13 -10.26
C VAL A 28 -7.76 15.28 -10.17
N MET A 29 -7.65 14.48 -9.10
CA MET A 29 -6.58 13.49 -8.95
C MET A 29 -6.75 12.33 -9.94
N PHE A 30 -5.63 11.86 -10.46
CA PHE A 30 -5.59 10.72 -11.37
C PHE A 30 -4.27 9.97 -11.22
N VAL A 31 -4.26 8.74 -11.71
CA VAL A 31 -3.08 7.88 -11.68
C VAL A 31 -2.48 7.79 -13.07
N ARG A 32 -1.17 8.02 -13.19
CA ARG A 32 -0.41 7.58 -14.35
C ARG A 32 0.23 6.24 -14.07
N SER A 33 0.18 5.33 -15.04
CA SER A 33 0.90 4.07 -14.97
C SER A 33 1.59 3.77 -16.30
N GLY A 34 2.84 3.30 -16.23
CA GLY A 34 3.63 3.02 -17.42
C GLY A 34 5.08 2.65 -17.12
N ASN A 35 5.87 2.53 -18.19
CA ASN A 35 7.30 2.27 -18.08
C ASN A 35 8.02 3.47 -17.45
N HIS A 36 8.89 3.20 -16.47
CA HIS A 36 9.74 4.19 -15.81
C HIS A 36 10.52 5.05 -16.79
N ASP A 37 11.07 4.45 -17.86
CA ASP A 37 11.91 5.15 -18.85
C ASP A 37 11.11 6.06 -19.79
N SER A 38 9.77 5.99 -19.74
CA SER A 38 8.89 6.72 -20.68
C SER A 38 7.64 7.29 -19.99
N PRO A 39 7.80 8.12 -18.94
CA PRO A 39 6.67 8.62 -18.13
C PRO A 39 5.70 9.49 -18.95
N ARG A 40 6.19 10.15 -20.01
CA ARG A 40 5.34 10.95 -20.93
C ARG A 40 4.34 10.11 -21.71
N ARG A 41 4.60 8.82 -21.91
CA ARG A 41 3.71 7.87 -22.60
C ARG A 41 2.86 7.04 -21.62
N ALA A 42 2.98 7.31 -20.31
CA ALA A 42 2.20 6.62 -19.29
C ALA A 42 0.70 6.89 -19.47
N ARG A 43 -0.10 5.83 -19.30
CA ARG A 43 -1.56 5.87 -19.43
C ARG A 43 -2.14 6.58 -18.22
N SER A 44 -3.09 7.47 -18.44
CA SER A 44 -3.85 8.15 -17.37
C SER A 44 -5.07 7.32 -17.01
N ILE A 45 -5.32 7.10 -15.72
CA ILE A 45 -6.43 6.32 -15.19
C ILE A 45 -7.17 7.21 -14.17
N CYS A 46 -8.49 7.36 -14.29
CA CYS A 46 -9.28 8.10 -13.30
C CYS A 46 -9.33 7.35 -11.97
N ALA A 47 -9.63 8.06 -10.88
CA ALA A 47 -9.67 7.48 -9.54
C ALA A 47 -10.61 6.26 -9.45
N THR A 48 -11.83 6.34 -9.99
CA THR A 48 -12.81 5.23 -10.01
C THR A 48 -12.27 3.99 -10.70
N CYS A 49 -11.74 4.13 -11.92
CA CYS A 49 -11.18 2.99 -12.65
C CYS A 49 -9.93 2.42 -11.97
N PHE A 50 -9.18 3.23 -11.22
CA PHE A 50 -8.03 2.77 -10.46
C PHE A 50 -8.46 1.98 -9.22
N GLU A 51 -9.45 2.46 -8.49
CA GLU A 51 -10.07 1.75 -7.36
C GLU A 51 -10.57 0.36 -7.78
N GLU A 52 -11.29 0.26 -8.90
CA GLU A 52 -11.73 -1.03 -9.46
C GLU A 52 -10.56 -1.99 -9.80
N VAL A 53 -9.42 -1.47 -10.25
CA VAL A 53 -8.22 -2.33 -10.46
C VAL A 53 -7.71 -2.84 -9.12
N MET A 54 -7.55 -1.93 -8.14
CA MET A 54 -6.97 -2.26 -6.84
C MET A 54 -7.85 -3.22 -6.05
N ASP A 55 -9.17 -3.07 -6.13
CA ASP A 55 -10.14 -3.96 -5.51
C ASP A 55 -10.05 -5.37 -6.11
N GLY A 56 -10.04 -5.48 -7.44
CA GLY A 56 -9.84 -6.76 -8.13
C GLY A 56 -8.51 -7.44 -7.76
N LEU A 57 -7.41 -6.69 -7.74
CA LEU A 57 -6.10 -7.22 -7.33
C LEU A 57 -6.09 -7.67 -5.86
N SER A 58 -6.79 -6.96 -4.99
CA SER A 58 -6.91 -7.31 -3.57
C SER A 58 -7.69 -8.62 -3.40
N HIS A 59 -8.81 -8.76 -4.12
CA HIS A 59 -9.60 -9.99 -4.12
C HIS A 59 -8.82 -11.19 -4.67
N ASP A 60 -8.11 -11.02 -5.80
CA ASP A 60 -7.25 -12.06 -6.37
C ASP A 60 -6.14 -12.46 -5.40
N PHE A 61 -5.55 -11.48 -4.70
CA PHE A 61 -4.52 -11.75 -3.70
C PHE A 61 -5.07 -12.48 -2.47
N GLU A 62 -6.28 -12.15 -2.01
CA GLU A 62 -6.96 -12.90 -0.95
C GLU A 62 -7.20 -14.35 -1.36
N ASN A 63 -7.64 -14.58 -2.60
CA ASN A 63 -7.85 -15.93 -3.15
C ASN A 63 -6.54 -16.72 -3.33
N LEU A 64 -5.41 -16.02 -3.52
CA LEU A 64 -4.08 -16.63 -3.61
C LEU A 64 -3.44 -16.90 -2.26
N ARG A 65 -3.94 -16.33 -1.15
CA ARG A 65 -3.45 -16.66 0.20
C ARG A 65 -4.04 -18.02 0.60
N PRO A 66 -3.24 -19.11 0.67
CA PRO A 66 -3.73 -20.35 1.23
C PRO A 66 -3.89 -20.12 2.72
N SER A 67 -5.12 -19.92 3.19
CA SER A 67 -5.58 -19.73 4.58
C SER A 67 -4.44 -19.63 5.62
N THR A 68 -3.57 -18.64 5.51
CA THR A 68 -2.70 -18.27 6.62
C THR A 68 -3.64 -17.54 7.53
N GLN A 69 -4.27 -18.29 8.43
CA GLN A 69 -4.66 -17.77 9.72
C GLN A 69 -3.50 -16.88 10.15
N LEU A 70 -3.69 -15.57 10.09
CA LEU A 70 -2.89 -14.67 10.89
C LEU A 70 -3.01 -15.28 12.27
N ALA A 71 -1.96 -15.96 12.74
CA ALA A 71 -1.90 -16.45 14.09
C ALA A 71 -2.19 -15.21 14.92
N GLN A 72 -3.42 -15.11 15.45
CA GLN A 72 -3.70 -14.16 16.49
C GLN A 72 -2.60 -14.45 17.50
N PRO A 73 -1.72 -13.49 17.82
CA PRO A 73 -0.78 -13.73 18.88
C PRO A 73 -1.67 -14.05 20.07
N ALA A 74 -1.60 -15.30 20.53
CA ALA A 74 -2.20 -15.70 21.77
C ALA A 74 -1.79 -14.62 22.77
N LEU A 75 -2.74 -14.13 23.57
CA LEU A 75 -2.61 -13.07 24.58
C LEU A 75 -1.47 -13.36 25.58
N VAL A 76 -0.23 -13.29 25.12
CA VAL A 76 0.97 -13.30 25.92
C VAL A 76 1.25 -11.83 26.10
N GLY A 77 1.02 -11.34 27.33
CA GLY A 77 1.18 -9.94 27.69
C GLY A 77 2.56 -9.37 27.31
N PRO A 78 2.72 -8.04 27.36
CA PRO A 78 3.96 -7.38 26.92
C PRO A 78 5.17 -7.95 27.67
N ARG A 79 6.16 -8.46 26.95
CA ARG A 79 7.45 -8.91 27.51
C ARG A 79 8.52 -7.84 27.30
N CYS A 80 9.52 -7.81 28.18
CA CYS A 80 10.66 -6.92 28.02
C CYS A 80 11.41 -7.24 26.71
N PHE A 81 11.64 -6.23 25.88
CA PHE A 81 12.36 -6.37 24.61
C PHE A 81 13.81 -6.85 24.79
N ALA A 82 14.47 -6.49 25.90
CA ALA A 82 15.87 -6.80 26.13
C ALA A 82 16.08 -8.21 26.74
N CYS A 83 15.22 -8.64 27.68
CA CYS A 83 15.42 -9.89 28.42
C CYS A 83 14.28 -10.91 28.28
N GLY A 84 13.20 -10.59 27.57
CA GLY A 84 12.07 -11.49 27.31
C GLY A 84 11.23 -11.87 28.54
N LEU A 85 11.55 -11.32 29.72
CA LEU A 85 10.80 -11.52 30.96
C LEU A 85 9.52 -10.69 30.97
N GLU A 86 8.54 -11.13 31.76
CA GLU A 86 7.34 -10.35 32.06
C GLU A 86 7.71 -9.04 32.79
N PRO A 87 6.89 -7.99 32.67
CA PRO A 87 7.22 -6.66 33.17
C PRO A 87 7.53 -6.66 34.66
N GLU A 88 6.82 -7.47 35.45
CA GLU A 88 6.98 -7.61 36.90
C GLU A 88 8.35 -8.18 37.32
N ARG A 89 9.03 -8.90 36.41
CA ARG A 89 10.32 -9.55 36.66
C ARG A 89 11.50 -8.85 35.99
N CYS A 90 11.24 -7.83 35.17
CA CYS A 90 12.27 -7.14 34.40
C CYS A 90 13.05 -6.12 35.27
N ARG A 91 14.39 -6.19 35.22
CA ARG A 91 15.28 -5.20 35.85
C ARG A 91 16.09 -4.37 34.86
N CYS A 92 15.96 -4.60 33.56
CA CYS A 92 16.76 -3.92 32.53
C CYS A 92 16.63 -2.39 32.60
N GLY A 93 15.43 -1.88 32.91
CA GLY A 93 15.22 -0.44 33.11
C GLY A 93 15.88 0.11 34.38
N HIS A 94 16.07 -0.72 35.41
CA HIS A 94 16.71 -0.31 36.67
C HIS A 94 18.24 -0.39 36.57
N GLU A 95 18.76 -1.36 35.82
CA GLU A 95 20.20 -1.53 35.54
C GLU A 95 20.74 -0.43 34.61
N ALA A 96 19.90 0.17 33.76
CA ALA A 96 20.31 1.22 32.83
C ALA A 96 20.62 2.58 33.50
N TYR A 97 20.18 2.80 34.75
CA TYR A 97 20.39 4.04 35.51
C TYR A 97 21.31 3.84 36.72
N ARG A 98 22.12 2.78 36.71
CA ARG A 98 23.14 2.49 37.72
C ARG A 98 24.52 2.64 37.11
#